data_AF-A0A8I3Q2G0-F1
#
_entry.id   AF-A0A8I3Q2G0-F1
#
_cell.length_a   1.000
_cell.length_b   1.000
_cell.length_c   1.000
_cell.angle_alpha   90.00
_cell.angle_beta   90.00
_cell.angle_gamma   90.00
#
_symmetry.space_group_name_H-M   'P 1'
#
loop_
_entity.id
_entity.type
_entity.pdbx_description
1 polymer ?
#
loop_
_entity_poly.entity_id
_entity_poly.type
_entity_poly.pdbx_seq_one_letter_code
_entity_poly.pdbx_strand_id
1 'polypeptide(L)'
;MVRFKHRYLLCEVVSDDPRCRLSLEDRALGGLIRDTIARVHGTFGAASCSIGFAGTIRTCQKFLIRYNRRQLLILLQNCTDEGEREAIQKSVTKSCLLEERSDEEELSDSGGEEAAEAME
;
A
#
# COMPACT_ATOMS: atom_id res chain seq x y z
N MET A 1 9.63 1.42 -27.89
CA MET A 1 10.21 2.02 -26.67
C MET A 1 10.34 0.95 -25.60
N VAL A 2 11.50 0.79 -24.97
CA VAL A 2 11.71 -0.17 -23.85
C VAL A 2 11.62 0.54 -22.50
N ARG A 3 11.19 -0.18 -21.45
CA ARG A 3 11.00 0.37 -20.09
C ARG A 3 11.44 -0.63 -19.03
N PHE A 4 11.97 -0.15 -17.91
CA PHE A 4 12.32 -1.00 -16.78
C PHE A 4 11.06 -1.65 -16.17
N LYS A 5 11.11 -2.97 -15.98
CA LYS A 5 10.04 -3.74 -15.30
C LYS A 5 10.44 -4.01 -13.85
N HIS A 6 10.21 -3.02 -13.00
CA HIS A 6 10.37 -3.17 -11.55
C HIS A 6 9.43 -4.25 -10.99
N ARG A 7 9.76 -4.75 -9.79
CA ARG A 7 8.93 -5.63 -8.95
C ARG A 7 8.82 -4.98 -7.57
N TYR A 8 7.70 -5.09 -6.85
CA TYR A 8 7.65 -4.74 -5.42
C TYR A 8 7.58 -6.01 -4.56
N LEU A 9 7.73 -5.80 -3.26
CA LEU A 9 7.48 -6.74 -2.18
C LEU A 9 6.73 -5.99 -1.07
N LEU A 10 5.95 -6.71 -0.26
CA LEU A 10 5.32 -6.18 0.96
C LEU A 10 5.85 -7.01 2.13
N CYS A 11 6.22 -6.33 3.22
CA CYS A 11 6.70 -6.95 4.45
C CYS A 11 5.97 -6.35 5.64
N GLU A 12 5.69 -7.18 6.64
CA GLU A 12 5.06 -6.78 7.90
C GLU A 12 6.08 -6.92 9.03
N VAL A 13 6.17 -5.92 9.91
CA VAL A 13 7.08 -5.92 11.07
C VAL A 13 6.27 -6.28 12.31
N VAL A 14 6.20 -7.58 12.60
CA VAL A 14 5.57 -8.11 13.82
C VAL A 14 6.57 -8.03 14.97
N SER A 15 6.20 -7.33 16.05
CA SER A 15 7.00 -7.21 17.27
C SER A 15 6.10 -6.84 18.44
N ASP A 16 6.30 -7.49 19.59
CA ASP A 16 5.49 -7.30 20.79
C ASP A 16 5.70 -5.92 21.44
N ASP A 17 6.90 -5.36 21.30
CA ASP A 17 7.22 -4.01 21.81
C ASP A 17 6.69 -2.93 20.85
N PRO A 18 5.71 -2.10 21.26
CA PRO A 18 5.19 -1.02 20.42
C PRO A 18 6.26 0.02 20.05
N ARG A 19 7.33 0.17 20.84
CA ARG A 19 8.42 1.13 20.57
C ARG A 19 9.18 0.78 19.29
N CYS A 20 9.29 -0.50 18.95
CA CYS A 20 9.89 -0.95 17.69
C CYS A 20 9.14 -0.38 16.47
N ARG A 21 7.81 -0.25 16.55
CA ARG A 21 6.96 0.32 15.49
C ARG A 21 7.05 1.85 15.40
N LEU A 22 7.38 2.53 16.52
CA LEU A 22 7.59 3.98 16.57
C LEU A 22 8.96 4.42 16.04
N SER A 23 9.95 3.51 15.96
CA SER A 23 11.32 3.80 15.52
C SER A 23 11.56 3.58 14.01
N LEU A 24 10.51 3.45 13.21
CA LEU A 24 10.60 3.15 11.77
C LEU A 24 10.75 4.44 10.94
N GLU A 25 11.98 4.77 10.56
CA GLU A 25 12.30 5.84 9.60
C GLU A 25 12.85 5.24 8.29
N ASP A 26 12.41 5.77 7.13
CA ASP A 26 12.85 5.33 5.79
C ASP A 26 14.37 5.28 5.64
N ARG A 27 15.09 6.25 6.21
CA ARG A 27 16.56 6.31 6.16
C ARG A 27 17.21 5.17 6.93
N ALA A 28 16.73 4.91 8.15
CA ALA A 28 17.23 3.84 9.02
C ALA A 28 16.91 2.46 8.43
N LEU A 29 15.66 2.24 7.99
CA LEU A 29 15.23 1.00 7.36
C LEU A 29 15.99 0.74 6.05
N GLY A 30 16.13 1.76 5.21
CA GLY A 30 16.91 1.67 3.97
C GLY A 30 18.40 1.39 4.20
N GLY A 31 18.98 1.93 5.28
CA GLY A 31 20.34 1.59 5.73
C GLY A 31 20.44 0.12 6.11
N LEU A 32 19.65 -0.31 7.11
CA LEU A 32 19.62 -1.67 7.63
C LEU A 32 19.45 -2.74 6.53
N ILE A 33 18.58 -2.49 5.55
CA ILE A 33 18.37 -3.38 4.41
C ILE A 33 19.64 -3.46 3.53
N ARG A 34 20.24 -2.33 3.16
CA ARG A 34 21.47 -2.31 2.34
C ARG A 34 22.64 -2.98 3.06
N ASP A 35 22.83 -2.71 4.34
CA ASP A 35 23.91 -3.29 5.14
C ASP A 35 23.73 -4.80 5.30
N THR A 36 22.48 -5.26 5.48
CA THR A 36 22.15 -6.69 5.51
C THR A 36 22.43 -7.35 4.16
N ILE A 37 22.03 -6.74 3.04
CA ILE A 37 22.32 -7.24 1.69
C ILE A 37 23.83 -7.28 1.44
N ALA A 38 24.59 -6.25 1.83
CA ALA A 38 26.05 -6.22 1.70
C ALA A 38 26.72 -7.33 2.52
N ARG A 39 26.20 -7.62 3.72
CA ARG A 39 26.74 -8.66 4.62
C ARG A 39 26.39 -10.09 4.20
N VAL A 40 25.32 -10.30 3.43
CA VAL A 40 24.86 -11.63 2.95
C VAL A 40 25.27 -11.91 1.50
N HIS A 41 25.31 -10.89 0.64
CA HIS A 41 25.52 -11.01 -0.81
C HIS A 41 26.70 -10.18 -1.35
N GLY A 42 27.49 -9.56 -0.45
CA GLY A 42 28.65 -8.75 -0.81
C GLY A 42 28.31 -7.44 -1.53
N THR A 43 29.35 -6.76 -2.00
CA THR A 43 29.24 -5.47 -2.72
C THR A 43 28.42 -5.58 -4.00
N PHE A 44 28.54 -6.70 -4.74
CA PHE A 44 27.77 -6.93 -5.96
C PHE A 44 26.26 -7.03 -5.70
N GLY A 45 25.85 -7.74 -4.65
CA GLY A 45 24.43 -7.81 -4.25
C GLY A 45 23.90 -6.45 -3.83
N ALA A 46 24.64 -5.73 -2.99
CA ALA A 46 24.25 -4.39 -2.52
C ALA A 46 24.10 -3.38 -3.67
N ALA A 47 25.05 -3.38 -4.62
CA ALA A 47 25.00 -2.52 -5.80
C ALA A 47 23.82 -2.89 -6.72
N SER A 48 23.59 -4.19 -6.96
CA SER A 48 22.50 -4.69 -7.82
C SER A 48 21.11 -4.31 -7.30
N CYS A 49 20.92 -4.22 -5.98
CA CYS A 49 19.66 -3.81 -5.37
C CYS A 49 19.43 -2.28 -5.31
N SER A 50 20.45 -1.46 -5.61
CA SER A 50 20.34 0.00 -5.46
C SER A 50 19.43 0.70 -6.49
N ILE A 51 19.17 0.05 -7.63
CA ILE A 51 18.42 0.61 -8.77
C ILE A 51 16.88 0.43 -8.62
N GLY A 52 16.42 -0.32 -7.61
CA GLY A 52 15.06 -0.22 -7.09
C GLY A 52 14.07 -1.33 -7.49
N PHE A 53 13.51 -1.96 -6.46
CA PHE A 53 12.15 -2.53 -6.46
C PHE A 53 11.12 -1.38 -6.59
N ALA A 54 9.89 -1.58 -7.12
CA ALA A 54 8.87 -0.49 -7.17
C ALA A 54 7.21 -0.86 -7.10
N GLY A 55 7.42 -1.57 -8.34
CA GLY A 55 6.72 -2.50 -9.31
C GLY A 55 5.49 -1.99 -10.11
N THR A 56 4.32 -2.64 -9.96
CA THR A 56 2.97 -2.06 -10.22
C THR A 56 2.20 -1.83 -8.91
N ILE A 57 1.91 -0.58 -8.53
CA ILE A 57 1.39 -0.24 -7.18
C ILE A 57 -0.04 -0.75 -6.96
N ARG A 58 -0.94 -0.57 -7.94
CA ARG A 58 -2.39 -0.82 -7.77
C ARG A 58 -2.72 -2.25 -7.31
N THR A 59 -1.95 -3.26 -7.74
CA THR A 59 -2.12 -4.65 -7.29
C THR A 59 -1.70 -4.85 -5.83
N CYS A 60 -0.65 -4.18 -5.38
CA CYS A 60 -0.20 -4.21 -3.99
C CYS A 60 -1.20 -3.48 -3.07
N GLN A 61 -1.76 -2.35 -3.52
CA GLN A 61 -2.84 -1.64 -2.81
C GLN A 61 -4.11 -2.52 -2.68
N LYS A 62 -4.57 -3.15 -3.78
CA LYS A 62 -5.73 -4.08 -3.74
C LYS A 62 -5.48 -5.30 -2.84
N PHE A 63 -4.24 -5.77 -2.72
CA PHE A 63 -3.87 -6.79 -1.72
C PHE A 63 -3.95 -6.25 -0.29
N LEU A 64 -3.33 -5.10 -0.01
CA LEU A 64 -3.25 -4.50 1.33
C LEU A 64 -4.63 -4.16 1.90
N ILE A 65 -5.56 -3.64 1.08
CA ILE A 65 -6.96 -3.42 1.47
C ILE A 65 -7.63 -4.75 1.88
N ARG A 66 -7.44 -5.81 1.11
CA ARG A 66 -7.99 -7.15 1.42
C ARG A 66 -7.36 -7.78 2.67
N TYR A 67 -6.08 -7.50 2.93
CA TYR A 67 -5.40 -7.94 4.13
C TYR A 67 -5.96 -7.25 5.38
N ASN A 68 -6.02 -5.91 5.37
CA ASN A 68 -6.52 -5.13 6.49
C ASN A 68 -7.99 -5.42 6.80
N ARG A 69 -8.86 -5.59 5.78
CA ARG A 69 -10.26 -6.01 6.00
C ARG A 69 -10.38 -7.37 6.72
N ARG A 70 -9.50 -8.33 6.41
CA ARG A 70 -9.48 -9.64 7.11
C ARG A 70 -8.97 -9.50 8.56
N GLN A 71 -7.87 -8.78 8.76
CA GLN A 71 -7.29 -8.51 10.07
C GLN A 71 -8.31 -7.84 11.03
N LEU A 72 -9.02 -6.80 10.58
CA LEU A 72 -10.01 -6.09 11.40
C LEU A 72 -11.21 -6.96 11.80
N LEU A 73 -11.67 -7.86 10.93
CA LEU A 73 -12.74 -8.80 11.25
C LEU A 73 -12.29 -9.87 12.28
N ILE A 74 -11.06 -10.36 12.16
CA ILE A 74 -10.46 -11.28 13.13
C ILE A 74 -10.28 -10.59 14.50
N LEU A 75 -9.86 -9.33 14.51
CA LEU A 75 -9.77 -8.53 15.74
C LEU A 75 -11.16 -8.36 16.40
N LEU A 76 -12.18 -7.91 15.65
CA LEU A 76 -13.56 -7.77 16.18
C LEU A 76 -14.10 -9.03 16.84
N GLN A 77 -13.79 -10.22 16.30
CA GLN A 77 -14.24 -11.49 16.86
C GLN A 77 -13.55 -11.86 18.19
N ASN A 78 -12.37 -11.30 18.46
CA ASN A 78 -11.57 -11.60 19.65
C ASN A 78 -11.48 -10.43 20.66
N CYS A 79 -11.87 -9.22 20.29
CA CYS A 79 -11.90 -8.05 21.18
C CYS A 79 -12.92 -8.23 22.31
N THR A 80 -12.40 -8.32 23.54
CA THR A 80 -13.17 -8.36 24.78
C THR A 80 -13.44 -6.98 25.37
N ASP A 81 -12.69 -5.95 24.95
CA ASP A 81 -12.94 -4.55 25.30
C ASP A 81 -13.95 -3.88 24.34
N GLU A 82 -14.85 -3.06 24.90
CA GLU A 82 -15.87 -2.35 24.13
C GLU A 82 -15.33 -1.09 23.44
N GLY A 83 -14.26 -0.47 23.96
CA GLY A 83 -13.61 0.70 23.36
C GLY A 83 -12.83 0.35 22.09
N GLU A 84 -12.08 -0.76 22.12
CA GLU A 84 -11.49 -1.35 20.91
C GLU A 84 -12.57 -1.72 19.89
N ARG A 85 -13.70 -2.28 20.35
CA ARG A 85 -14.82 -2.66 19.48
C ARG A 85 -15.46 -1.45 18.82
N GLU A 86 -15.73 -0.36 19.54
CA GLU A 86 -16.25 0.89 18.97
C GLU A 86 -15.26 1.46 17.93
N ALA A 87 -13.96 1.48 18.26
CA ALA A 87 -12.92 1.97 17.35
C ALA A 87 -12.87 1.19 16.03
N ILE A 88 -12.96 -0.15 16.08
CA ILE A 88 -12.97 -0.97 14.86
C ILE A 88 -14.30 -0.83 14.11
N GLN A 89 -15.45 -0.82 14.79
CA GLN A 89 -16.76 -0.56 14.16
C GLN A 89 -16.76 0.77 13.39
N LYS A 90 -16.27 1.84 14.03
CA LYS A 90 -16.11 3.17 13.42
C LYS A 90 -15.19 3.15 12.19
N SER A 91 -14.13 2.33 12.22
CA SER A 91 -13.26 2.10 11.06
C SER A 91 -13.96 1.34 9.93
N VAL A 92 -14.82 0.36 10.26
CA VAL A 92 -15.62 -0.40 9.28
C VAL A 92 -16.67 0.51 8.63
N THR A 93 -17.49 1.22 9.41
CA THR A 93 -18.50 2.16 8.89
C THR A 93 -17.87 3.22 7.99
N LYS A 94 -16.74 3.82 8.40
CA LYS A 94 -15.99 4.75 7.56
C LYS A 94 -15.51 4.12 6.23
N SER A 95 -15.22 2.83 6.22
CA SER A 95 -14.77 2.14 5.00
C SER A 95 -15.90 1.83 4.01
N CYS A 96 -17.14 1.63 4.49
CA CYS A 96 -18.32 1.46 3.63
C CYS A 96 -18.70 2.77 2.92
N LEU A 97 -18.71 3.89 3.65
CA LEU A 97 -18.96 5.24 3.12
C LEU A 97 -17.92 5.73 2.09
N LEU A 98 -16.83 4.98 1.89
CA LEU A 98 -15.81 5.23 0.86
C LEU A 98 -16.00 4.36 -0.38
N GLU A 99 -16.74 3.25 -0.29
CA GLU A 99 -17.14 2.47 -1.47
C GLU A 99 -18.27 3.18 -2.23
N GLU A 100 -19.29 3.68 -1.53
CA GLU A 100 -20.41 4.45 -2.10
C GLU A 100 -19.95 5.64 -2.95
N ARG A 101 -18.86 6.32 -2.54
CA ARG A 101 -18.31 7.48 -3.26
C ARG A 101 -17.41 7.12 -4.45
N SER A 102 -17.08 5.84 -4.62
CA SER A 102 -16.25 5.38 -5.75
C SER A 102 -17.07 5.16 -7.02
N ASP A 103 -18.38 4.91 -6.90
CA ASP A 103 -19.26 4.62 -8.03
C ASP A 103 -19.79 5.91 -8.72
N GLU A 104 -19.67 7.08 -8.08
CA GLU A 104 -20.10 8.38 -8.64
C GLU A 104 -19.09 8.97 -9.66
N GLU A 105 -17.79 8.71 -9.51
CA GLU A 105 -16.74 9.34 -10.34
C GLU A 105 -16.55 8.67 -11.72
N GLU A 106 -17.01 7.43 -11.92
CA GLU A 106 -16.93 6.71 -13.22
C GLU A 106 -18.12 7.02 -14.16
N LEU A 107 -19.06 7.90 -13.75
CA LEU A 107 -20.31 8.20 -14.47
C LEU A 107 -20.35 9.56 -15.18
N SER A 108 -19.28 10.37 -15.12
CA SER A 108 -19.27 11.76 -15.61
C SER A 108 -18.35 12.05 -16.82
N ASP A 109 -17.77 11.02 -17.47
CA ASP A 109 -16.92 11.20 -18.66
C ASP A 109 -17.49 10.46 -19.89
N SER A 110 -18.61 10.99 -20.40
CA SER A 110 -19.26 10.53 -21.64
C SER A 110 -20.05 11.70 -22.25
N GLY A 111 -19.32 12.62 -22.90
CA GLY A 111 -19.81 13.99 -23.12
C GLY A 111 -19.35 14.69 -24.41
N GLY A 112 -19.14 13.96 -25.51
CA GLY A 112 -19.13 14.53 -26.87
C GLY A 112 -17.76 14.75 -27.53
N GLU A 113 -17.35 13.78 -28.35
CA GLU A 113 -16.61 14.08 -29.58
C GLU A 113 -17.62 14.23 -30.73
N GLU A 114 -17.77 15.42 -31.31
CA GLU A 114 -18.20 15.59 -32.71
C GLU A 114 -17.72 16.96 -33.25
N ALA A 115 -17.62 17.10 -34.57
CA ALA A 115 -16.65 18.01 -35.20
C ALA A 115 -17.24 19.23 -35.93
N ALA A 116 -16.46 20.31 -35.99
CA ALA A 116 -16.44 21.31 -37.06
C ALA A 116 -15.00 21.85 -37.16
N GLU A 117 -14.22 21.60 -38.22
CA GLU A 117 -14.26 22.11 -39.62
C GLU A 117 -13.32 23.34 -39.80
N ALA A 118 -13.15 23.85 -41.02
CA ALA A 118 -11.89 24.48 -41.48
C ALA A 118 -11.91 26.02 -41.64
N MET A 119 -10.79 26.55 -42.18
CA MET A 119 -10.35 27.97 -42.27
C MET A 119 -9.66 28.50 -41.00
N GLU A 120 -8.64 29.37 -41.10
CA GLU A 120 -8.01 30.03 -42.27
C GLU A 120 -6.48 29.85 -42.26
#